data_AF-A0A060Z0B4-F1
#
_entry.id   AF-A0A060Z0B4-F1
#
_cell.length_a   1.000
_cell.length_b   1.000
_cell.length_c   1.000
_cell.angle_alpha   90.00
_cell.angle_beta   90.00
_cell.angle_gamma   90.00
#
_symmetry.space_group_name_H-M   'P 1'
#
loop_
_entity.id
_entity.type
_entity.pdbx_description
1 polymer ?
#
loop_
_entity_poly.entity_id
_entity_poly.type
_entity_poly.pdbx_seq_one_letter_code
_entity_poly.pdbx_strand_id
1 'polypeptide(L)'
;MRCLAARVNYKTLIVICALFTLLTMLLWNRCSSDTALRFLPRAPPPPPSAKGGDASISSQQQPPQPPEPPPIVGGAAGIKYEEMDCLINDDVTIKGRRDGAEVYFPFSWLEKYFEVYGKVVQYDGYERFEFQHSYSKVYAQREPYHPDGVFMSFEAYNVEVRDRVKCISGVEGESKPLRRQH
;
A
#
# COMPACT_ATOMS: atom_id res chain seq x y z
N MET A 1 48.50 13.13 18.08
CA MET A 1 47.88 11.82 17.82
C MET A 1 48.64 10.76 18.63
N ARG A 2 48.04 10.22 19.69
CA ARG A 2 48.64 9.15 20.49
C ARG A 2 47.84 7.87 20.23
N CYS A 3 48.40 6.96 19.44
CA CYS A 3 47.83 5.64 19.21
C CYS A 3 47.88 4.86 20.53
N LEU A 4 46.74 4.73 21.21
CA LEU A 4 46.56 3.76 22.27
C LEU A 4 46.45 2.39 21.63
N ALA A 5 47.58 1.76 21.34
CA ALA A 5 47.64 0.34 21.04
C ALA A 5 47.37 -0.43 22.36
N ALA A 6 46.10 -0.56 22.71
CA ALA A 6 45.67 -1.43 23.78
C ALA A 6 46.06 -2.86 23.40
N ARG A 7 47.03 -3.46 24.11
CA ARG A 7 47.27 -4.91 24.05
C ARG A 7 46.08 -5.59 24.73
N VAL A 8 44.97 -5.71 24.01
CA VAL A 8 43.77 -6.38 24.51
C VAL A 8 44.09 -7.86 24.64
N ASN A 9 44.13 -8.35 25.87
CA ASN A 9 44.36 -9.76 26.14
C ASN A 9 43.16 -10.55 25.62
N TYR A 10 43.37 -11.70 24.98
CA TYR A 10 42.29 -12.48 24.37
C TYR A 10 41.20 -12.85 25.40
N LYS A 11 41.59 -13.04 26.67
CA LYS A 11 40.67 -13.24 27.79
C LYS A 11 39.73 -12.04 27.99
N THR A 12 40.25 -10.81 27.89
CA THR A 12 39.45 -9.58 28.01
C THR A 12 38.53 -9.40 26.81
N LEU A 13 38.99 -9.78 25.60
CA LEU A 13 38.18 -9.72 24.39
C LEU A 13 36.99 -10.70 24.44
N ILE A 14 37.20 -11.93 24.94
CA ILE A 14 36.14 -12.91 25.14
C ILE A 14 35.07 -12.38 26.11
N VAL A 15 35.49 -11.76 27.22
CA VAL A 15 34.56 -11.19 28.20
C VAL A 15 33.74 -10.04 27.61
N ILE A 16 34.37 -9.15 26.83
CA ILE A 16 33.67 -8.04 26.17
C ILE A 16 32.66 -8.58 25.13
N CYS A 17 33.06 -9.56 24.31
CA CYS A 17 32.16 -10.20 23.35
C CYS A 17 30.97 -10.86 24.07
N ALA A 18 31.19 -11.59 25.16
CA ALA A 18 30.12 -12.21 25.94
C ALA A 18 29.14 -11.16 26.49
N LEU A 19 29.64 -10.05 27.06
CA LEU A 19 28.80 -8.96 27.54
C LEU A 19 28.00 -8.29 26.43
N PHE A 20 28.60 -8.08 25.25
CA PHE A 20 27.91 -7.50 24.11
C PHE A 20 26.78 -8.42 23.61
N THR A 21 27.05 -9.72 23.51
CA THR A 21 26.02 -10.70 23.10
C THR A 21 24.87 -10.77 24.11
N LEU A 22 25.16 -10.71 25.41
CA LEU A 22 24.15 -10.68 26.47
C LEU A 22 23.29 -9.41 26.36
N LEU A 23 23.91 -8.25 26.18
CA LEU A 23 23.21 -6.98 25.97
C LEU A 23 22.29 -7.02 24.74
N THR A 24 22.78 -7.56 23.62
CA THR A 24 21.96 -7.70 22.42
C THR A 24 20.76 -8.64 22.63
N MET A 25 20.94 -9.75 23.36
CA MET A 25 19.85 -10.68 23.68
C MET A 25 18.82 -10.06 24.65
N LEU A 26 19.27 -9.28 25.64
CA LEU A 26 18.38 -8.58 26.57
C LEU A 26 17.57 -7.50 25.85
N LEU A 27 18.19 -6.75 24.94
CA LEU A 27 17.50 -5.75 24.11
C LEU A 27 16.51 -6.42 23.14
N TRP A 28 16.86 -7.58 22.57
CA TRP A 28 15.97 -8.36 21.72
C TRP A 28 14.74 -8.87 22.49
N ASN A 29 14.92 -9.45 23.68
CA ASN A 29 13.82 -9.89 24.52
C ASN A 29 12.91 -8.74 24.97
N ARG A 30 13.49 -7.56 25.21
CA ARG A 30 12.72 -6.37 25.58
C ARG A 30 11.90 -5.81 24.40
N CYS A 31 12.48 -5.69 23.21
CA CYS A 31 11.76 -5.29 22.00
C CYS A 31 10.73 -6.34 21.51
N SER A 32 11.01 -7.63 21.71
CA SER A 32 10.06 -8.71 21.39
C SER A 32 8.85 -8.68 22.33
N SER A 33 9.04 -8.32 23.61
CA SER A 33 7.94 -8.17 24.57
C SER A 33 7.02 -6.99 24.22
N ASP A 34 7.57 -5.86 23.78
CA ASP A 34 6.78 -4.71 23.30
C ASP A 34 6.02 -5.02 21.99
N THR A 35 6.61 -5.87 21.13
CA THR A 35 5.96 -6.35 19.90
C THR A 35 4.84 -7.34 20.23
N ALA A 36 5.03 -8.24 21.19
CA ALA A 36 4.02 -9.23 21.60
C ALA A 36 2.73 -8.59 22.18
N LEU A 37 2.83 -7.43 22.83
CA LEU A 37 1.66 -6.68 23.31
C LEU A 37 0.89 -5.95 22.18
N ARG A 38 1.52 -5.71 21.02
CA ARG A 38 0.85 -5.10 19.85
C ARG A 38 0.16 -6.13 18.95
N PHE A 39 0.45 -7.42 19.12
CA PHE A 39 -0.07 -8.52 18.31
C PHE A 39 -1.03 -9.46 19.05
N LEU A 40 -1.63 -9.04 20.18
CA LEU A 40 -2.79 -9.77 20.70
C LEU A 40 -4.00 -9.53 19.78
N PRO A 41 -4.58 -10.57 19.16
CA PRO A 41 -5.86 -10.44 18.49
C PRO A 41 -6.88 -10.00 19.53
N ARG A 42 -7.62 -8.92 19.23
CA ARG A 42 -8.77 -8.52 20.03
C ARG A 42 -9.73 -9.70 20.11
N ALA A 43 -9.88 -10.27 21.31
CA ALA A 43 -10.82 -11.36 21.54
C ALA A 43 -12.24 -10.88 21.16
N PRO A 44 -13.00 -11.64 20.36
CA PRO A 44 -14.41 -11.32 20.12
C PRO A 44 -15.21 -11.53 21.42
N PRO A 45 -16.26 -10.72 21.66
CA PRO A 45 -17.10 -10.87 22.85
C PRO A 45 -17.81 -12.24 22.84
N PRO A 46 -18.06 -12.86 24.00
CA PRO A 46 -18.67 -14.18 24.09
C PRO A 46 -20.13 -14.15 23.61
N PRO A 47 -20.59 -15.16 22.84
CA PRO A 47 -21.99 -15.28 22.47
C PRO A 47 -22.85 -15.77 23.66
N PRO A 48 -24.13 -15.36 23.74
CA PRO A 48 -25.06 -15.86 24.75
C PRO A 48 -25.42 -17.34 24.51
N SER A 49 -25.58 -18.07 25.61
CA SER A 49 -25.67 -19.54 25.66
C SER A 49 -27.03 -20.12 25.28
N ALA A 50 -26.97 -21.16 24.44
CA ALA A 50 -27.78 -22.38 24.32
C ALA A 50 -29.31 -22.32 24.03
N LYS A 51 -29.70 -22.95 22.90
CA LYS A 51 -30.53 -24.19 22.88
C LYS A 51 -30.47 -24.86 21.49
N GLY A 52 -30.40 -26.19 21.50
CA GLY A 52 -29.99 -27.04 20.37
C GLY A 52 -31.06 -27.39 19.33
N GLY A 53 -30.67 -28.31 18.44
CA GLY A 53 -31.50 -28.91 17.41
C GLY A 53 -30.68 -29.24 16.17
N ASP A 54 -30.55 -30.52 15.87
CA ASP A 54 -29.85 -31.09 14.71
C ASP A 54 -30.44 -30.62 13.36
N ALA A 55 -29.58 -30.48 12.35
CA ALA A 55 -29.79 -30.97 10.96
C ALA A 55 -28.89 -30.22 9.95
N SER A 56 -28.18 -31.02 9.18
CA SER A 56 -27.43 -30.77 7.95
C SER A 56 -27.95 -29.64 7.04
N ILE A 57 -27.07 -28.70 6.65
CA ILE A 57 -27.25 -27.82 5.48
C ILE A 57 -25.92 -27.56 4.77
N SER A 58 -25.95 -27.82 3.46
CA SER A 58 -24.97 -27.48 2.42
C SER A 58 -25.01 -25.98 2.10
N SER A 59 -23.85 -25.32 1.95
CA SER A 59 -23.74 -23.94 1.44
C SER A 59 -22.39 -23.76 0.72
N GLN A 60 -22.34 -23.87 -0.61
CA GLN A 60 -22.38 -22.74 -1.56
C GLN A 60 -21.43 -21.58 -1.20
N GLN A 61 -20.36 -21.46 -1.98
CA GLN A 61 -19.44 -20.33 -1.99
C GLN A 61 -20.16 -19.06 -2.45
N GLN A 62 -20.29 -18.09 -1.54
CA GLN A 62 -20.72 -16.73 -1.82
C GLN A 62 -19.55 -15.95 -2.47
N PRO A 63 -19.77 -15.14 -3.52
CA PRO A 63 -18.74 -14.26 -4.08
C PRO A 63 -18.30 -13.17 -3.08
N PRO A 64 -17.08 -12.61 -3.20
CA PRO A 64 -16.56 -11.62 -2.26
C PRO A 64 -17.41 -10.34 -2.27
N GLN A 65 -17.92 -9.92 -1.10
CA GLN A 65 -18.64 -8.66 -0.96
C GLN A 65 -17.68 -7.45 -0.89
N PRO A 66 -18.08 -6.28 -1.43
CA PRO A 66 -17.29 -5.05 -1.31
C PRO A 66 -17.13 -4.61 0.17
N PRO A 67 -16.01 -3.99 0.55
CA PRO A 67 -15.80 -3.51 1.91
C PRO A 67 -16.82 -2.41 2.27
N GLU A 68 -17.49 -2.63 3.40
CA GLU A 68 -18.49 -1.77 4.00
C GLU A 68 -17.94 -0.34 4.22
N PRO A 69 -18.74 0.72 3.96
CA PRO A 69 -18.28 2.09 4.17
C PRO A 69 -17.92 2.34 5.64
N PRO A 70 -16.87 3.15 5.90
CA PRO A 70 -16.50 3.47 7.27
C PRO A 70 -17.64 4.19 8.01
N PRO A 71 -17.79 3.96 9.33
CA PRO A 71 -18.85 4.60 10.10
C PRO A 71 -18.67 6.11 10.10
N ILE A 72 -19.75 6.83 9.77
CA ILE A 72 -19.83 8.29 9.86
C ILE A 72 -19.86 8.63 11.36
N VAL A 73 -18.71 8.92 11.95
CA VAL A 73 -18.60 9.42 13.33
C VAL A 73 -18.99 10.90 13.33
N GLY A 74 -20.30 11.16 13.29
CA GLY A 74 -20.88 12.45 13.62
C GLY A 74 -21.16 12.51 15.12
N GLY A 75 -20.27 13.16 15.90
CA GLY A 75 -20.40 13.26 17.35
C GLY A 75 -19.50 14.30 18.01
N ALA A 76 -19.91 15.56 17.89
CA ALA A 76 -19.56 16.76 18.66
C ALA A 76 -18.55 16.64 19.83
N ALA A 77 -17.32 17.16 19.61
CA ALA A 77 -16.52 17.87 20.60
C ALA A 77 -15.41 18.70 19.93
N GLY A 78 -15.68 19.97 19.60
CA GLY A 78 -14.66 21.03 19.50
C GLY A 78 -13.48 20.87 18.53
N ILE A 79 -13.50 19.94 17.60
CA ILE A 79 -12.44 19.81 16.61
C ILE A 79 -12.60 20.92 15.55
N LYS A 80 -11.74 21.93 15.63
CA LYS A 80 -11.60 22.94 14.57
C LYS A 80 -10.68 22.38 13.51
N TYR A 81 -11.23 22.15 12.32
CA TYR A 81 -10.44 21.91 11.13
C TYR A 81 -9.72 23.21 10.78
N GLU A 82 -8.41 23.25 10.99
CA GLU A 82 -7.59 24.45 10.79
C GLU A 82 -6.64 24.30 9.59
N GLU A 83 -6.43 25.41 8.88
CA GLU A 83 -5.38 25.48 7.87
C GLU A 83 -4.03 25.65 8.56
N MET A 84 -3.03 24.89 8.11
CA MET A 84 -1.69 24.90 8.67
C MET A 84 -0.64 24.89 7.57
N ASP A 85 0.46 25.59 7.80
CA ASP A 85 1.59 25.63 6.88
C ASP A 85 2.52 24.45 7.16
N CYS A 86 2.73 23.62 6.15
CA CYS A 86 3.64 22.47 6.21
C CYS A 86 4.90 22.78 5.40
N LEU A 87 6.02 22.95 6.10
CA LEU A 87 7.34 23.11 5.49
C LEU A 87 7.89 21.72 5.11
N ILE A 88 8.14 21.51 3.82
CA ILE A 88 8.65 20.24 3.30
C ILE A 88 10.14 20.39 2.99
N ASN A 89 10.96 19.57 3.65
CA ASN A 89 12.43 19.52 3.48
C ASN A 89 13.11 20.90 3.55
N ASP A 90 12.57 21.83 4.34
CA ASP A 90 13.04 23.22 4.48
C ASP A 90 13.10 24.03 3.16
N ASP A 91 12.34 23.63 2.14
CA ASP A 91 12.36 24.25 0.81
C ASP A 91 10.99 24.84 0.42
N VAL A 92 9.96 23.99 0.33
CA VAL A 92 8.63 24.40 -0.11
C VAL A 92 7.64 24.36 1.05
N THR A 93 6.85 25.42 1.20
CA THR A 93 5.72 25.46 2.14
C THR A 93 4.41 25.19 1.41
N ILE A 94 3.64 24.20 1.89
CA ILE A 94 2.33 23.84 1.35
C ILE A 94 1.23 24.01 2.40
N LYS A 95 -0.01 24.21 1.93
CA LYS A 95 -1.18 24.34 2.81
C LYS A 95 -1.75 22.96 3.16
N GLY A 96 -1.54 22.54 4.39
CA GLY A 96 -2.15 21.36 4.98
C GLY A 96 -3.44 21.68 5.73
N ARG A 97 -3.98 20.65 6.37
CA ARG A 97 -5.10 20.74 7.30
C ARG A 97 -4.76 20.02 8.58
N ARG A 98 -5.17 20.55 9.72
CA ARG A 98 -4.96 19.92 11.02
C ARG A 98 -6.29 19.70 11.71
N ASP A 99 -6.43 18.52 12.28
CA ASP A 99 -7.55 18.08 13.08
C ASP A 99 -6.99 17.58 14.42
N GLY A 100 -6.94 18.47 15.41
CA GLY A 100 -6.35 18.18 16.71
C GLY A 100 -4.88 17.75 16.62
N ALA A 101 -4.62 16.45 16.74
CA ALA A 101 -3.28 15.87 16.64
C ALA A 101 -2.91 15.37 15.23
N GLU A 102 -3.90 15.18 14.35
CA GLU A 102 -3.69 14.62 13.02
C GLU A 102 -3.46 15.72 11.99
N VAL A 103 -2.55 15.47 11.05
CA VAL A 103 -2.20 16.41 9.98
C VAL A 103 -2.47 15.76 8.64
N TYR A 104 -3.29 16.43 7.82
CA TYR A 104 -3.66 16.01 6.48
C TYR A 104 -2.95 16.87 5.44
N PHE A 105 -2.48 16.22 4.39
CA PHE A 105 -1.78 16.88 3.28
C PHE A 105 -2.64 16.88 2.01
N PRO A 106 -2.50 17.92 1.17
CA PRO A 106 -3.23 17.99 -0.10
C PRO A 106 -2.71 16.93 -1.08
N PHE A 107 -3.60 16.09 -1.60
CA PHE A 107 -3.21 15.02 -2.51
C PHE A 107 -2.55 15.54 -3.80
N SER A 108 -2.92 16.74 -4.28
CA SER A 108 -2.30 17.37 -5.45
C SER A 108 -0.79 17.60 -5.30
N TRP A 109 -0.30 17.75 -4.06
CA TRP A 109 1.13 17.78 -3.76
C TRP A 109 1.71 16.37 -3.68
N LEU A 110 1.03 15.44 -2.98
CA LEU A 110 1.48 14.05 -2.85
C LEU A 110 1.65 13.37 -4.22
N GLU A 111 0.68 13.56 -5.12
CA GLU A 111 0.64 13.02 -6.49
C GLU A 111 1.95 13.34 -7.24
N LYS A 112 2.39 14.60 -7.17
CA LYS A 112 3.59 15.09 -7.87
C LYS A 112 4.87 14.74 -7.14
N TYR A 113 4.87 14.79 -5.81
CA TYR A 113 6.08 14.59 -5.01
C TYR A 113 6.47 13.11 -4.92
N PHE A 114 5.49 12.20 -4.81
CA PHE A 114 5.72 10.76 -4.73
C PHE A 114 5.47 10.01 -6.03
N GLU A 115 5.05 10.70 -7.11
CA GLU A 115 4.72 10.09 -8.40
C GLU A 115 3.66 8.97 -8.28
N VAL A 116 2.63 9.24 -7.47
CA VAL A 116 1.50 8.34 -7.17
C VAL A 116 0.23 8.84 -7.84
N TYR A 117 -0.78 7.98 -7.97
CA TYR A 117 -2.04 8.31 -8.64
C TYR A 117 -3.21 8.24 -7.69
N GLY A 118 -4.23 9.04 -7.95
CA GLY A 118 -5.47 8.96 -7.20
C GLY A 118 -6.61 9.68 -7.89
N LYS A 119 -7.83 9.18 -7.66
CA LYS A 119 -9.04 9.78 -8.21
C LYS A 119 -10.23 9.57 -7.29
N VAL A 120 -11.16 10.52 -7.31
CA VAL A 120 -12.47 10.35 -6.65
C VAL A 120 -13.37 9.58 -7.61
N VAL A 121 -13.90 8.45 -7.16
CA VAL A 121 -14.85 7.61 -7.89
C VAL A 121 -16.19 7.68 -7.18
N GLN A 122 -17.25 7.91 -7.97
CA GLN A 122 -18.62 7.92 -7.47
C GLN A 122 -19.18 6.51 -7.50
N TYR A 123 -19.61 6.04 -6.34
CA TYR A 123 -20.34 4.80 -6.13
C TYR A 123 -21.81 5.11 -5.85
N ASP A 124 -22.64 4.08 -5.82
CA ASP A 124 -24.07 4.25 -5.53
C ASP A 124 -24.26 4.81 -4.11
N GLY A 125 -24.61 6.10 -4.04
CA GLY A 125 -24.86 6.84 -2.79
C GLY A 125 -23.63 7.43 -2.08
N TYR A 126 -22.41 7.28 -2.57
CA TYR A 126 -21.22 7.90 -1.94
C TYR A 126 -20.05 8.09 -2.90
N GLU A 127 -19.12 8.97 -2.53
CA GLU A 127 -17.85 9.17 -3.23
C GLU A 127 -16.71 8.55 -2.44
N ARG A 128 -15.74 7.96 -3.14
CA ARG A 128 -14.55 7.36 -2.54
C ARG A 128 -13.32 7.80 -3.29
N PHE A 129 -12.31 8.23 -2.55
CA PHE A 129 -10.99 8.45 -3.11
C PHE A 129 -10.23 7.11 -3.24
N GLU A 130 -9.86 6.75 -4.47
CA GLU A 130 -9.04 5.58 -4.76
C GLU A 130 -7.60 6.00 -4.97
N PHE A 131 -6.72 5.56 -4.07
CA PHE A 131 -5.27 5.75 -4.16
C PHE A 131 -4.62 4.56 -4.88
N GLN A 132 -3.67 4.84 -5.77
CA GLN A 132 -2.90 3.83 -6.51
C GLN A 132 -1.42 4.22 -6.53
N HIS A 133 -0.56 3.30 -6.11
CA HIS A 133 0.89 3.52 -6.14
C HIS A 133 1.47 3.47 -7.55
N SER A 134 0.87 2.71 -8.46
CA SER A 134 1.35 2.55 -9.83
C SER A 134 0.19 2.50 -10.81
N TYR A 135 0.46 2.91 -12.04
CA TYR A 135 -0.40 2.65 -13.18
C TYR A 135 -0.08 1.29 -13.80
N SER A 136 -1.00 0.77 -14.61
CA SER A 136 -0.96 -0.57 -15.22
C SER A 136 -1.29 -1.72 -14.28
N LYS A 137 -1.80 -2.80 -14.86
CA LYS A 137 -2.12 -4.05 -14.16
C LYS A 137 -1.31 -5.19 -14.76
N VAL A 138 -0.91 -6.13 -13.91
CA VAL A 138 -0.29 -7.37 -14.36
C VAL A 138 -1.35 -8.24 -15.01
N TYR A 139 -1.02 -8.83 -16.16
CA TYR A 139 -1.89 -9.74 -16.87
C TYR A 139 -2.05 -11.06 -16.09
N ALA A 140 -3.29 -11.47 -15.85
CA ALA A 140 -3.59 -12.74 -15.18
C ALA A 140 -3.53 -13.89 -16.20
N GLN A 141 -2.37 -14.55 -16.26
CA GLN A 141 -2.16 -15.72 -17.13
C GLN A 141 -3.11 -16.86 -16.76
N ARG A 142 -3.82 -17.39 -17.75
CA ARG A 142 -4.83 -18.45 -17.56
C ARG A 142 -4.26 -19.86 -17.73
N GLU A 143 -3.24 -19.99 -18.56
CA GLU A 143 -2.58 -21.24 -18.91
C GLU A 143 -1.09 -21.01 -19.21
N PRO A 144 -0.24 -22.07 -19.16
CA PRO A 144 1.15 -21.98 -19.60
C PRO A 144 1.25 -21.55 -21.06
N TYR A 145 2.29 -20.77 -21.39
CA TYR A 145 2.51 -20.28 -22.75
C TYR A 145 2.70 -21.42 -23.75
N HIS A 146 1.98 -21.34 -24.87
CA HIS A 146 2.19 -22.15 -26.05
C HIS A 146 2.16 -21.26 -27.30
N PRO A 147 2.92 -21.59 -28.38
CA PRO A 147 3.08 -20.69 -29.53
C PRO A 147 1.81 -20.42 -30.35
N ASP A 148 0.83 -21.32 -30.30
CA ASP A 148 -0.45 -21.23 -30.99
C ASP A 148 -1.55 -20.52 -30.18
N GLY A 149 -1.23 -20.11 -28.95
CA GLY A 149 -2.14 -19.42 -28.04
C GLY A 149 -2.10 -17.90 -28.12
N VAL A 150 -2.73 -17.27 -27.12
CA VAL A 150 -2.67 -15.82 -26.96
C VAL A 150 -1.24 -15.39 -26.72
N PHE A 151 -0.80 -14.38 -27.46
CA PHE A 151 0.55 -13.82 -27.30
C PHE A 151 0.63 -12.96 -26.04
N MET A 152 0.98 -13.59 -24.92
CA MET A 152 1.19 -12.94 -23.62
C MET A 152 -0.05 -12.13 -23.18
N SER A 153 0.01 -10.80 -23.18
CA SER A 153 -1.10 -9.91 -22.77
C SER A 153 -1.73 -9.17 -23.94
N PHE A 154 -1.43 -9.56 -25.19
CA PHE A 154 -1.83 -8.79 -26.38
C PHE A 154 -3.34 -8.82 -26.62
N GLU A 155 -4.09 -9.73 -26.00
CA GLU A 155 -5.55 -9.75 -26.08
C GLU A 155 -6.21 -8.43 -25.64
N ALA A 156 -5.57 -7.68 -24.73
CA ALA A 156 -6.07 -6.40 -24.24
C ALA A 156 -5.37 -5.18 -24.88
N TYR A 157 -4.48 -5.40 -25.86
CA TYR A 157 -3.71 -4.33 -26.48
C TYR A 157 -4.46 -3.78 -27.69
N ASN A 158 -5.02 -2.58 -27.55
CA ASN A 158 -5.49 -1.82 -28.69
C ASN A 158 -4.32 -1.04 -29.33
N VAL A 159 -3.99 -1.36 -30.58
CA VAL A 159 -2.84 -0.79 -31.29
C VAL A 159 -3.25 0.43 -32.10
N GLU A 160 -4.42 0.36 -32.72
CA GLU A 160 -4.98 1.35 -33.63
C GLU A 160 -5.38 2.66 -32.95
N VAL A 161 -5.72 2.64 -31.65
CA VAL A 161 -6.05 3.86 -30.88
C VAL A 161 -4.83 4.65 -30.41
N ARG A 162 -3.61 4.13 -30.63
CA ARG A 162 -2.41 4.83 -30.20
C ARG A 162 -2.18 6.04 -31.10
N ASP A 163 -1.95 7.18 -30.49
CA ASP A 163 -1.57 8.46 -31.13
C ASP A 163 -0.46 8.33 -32.18
N ARG A 164 0.48 7.41 -31.97
CA ARG A 164 1.58 7.10 -32.89
C ARG A 164 1.14 6.31 -34.14
N VAL A 165 -0.10 5.85 -34.24
CA VAL A 165 -0.66 5.23 -35.45
C VAL A 165 -1.45 6.29 -36.19
N LYS A 166 -1.02 6.60 -37.42
CA LYS A 166 -1.65 7.68 -38.21
C LYS A 166 -2.99 7.25 -38.77
N CYS A 167 -3.03 6.06 -39.36
CA CYS A 167 -4.20 5.48 -39.99
C CYS A 167 -3.96 4.00 -40.29
N ILE A 168 -5.02 3.29 -40.61
CA ILE A 168 -4.95 1.96 -41.22
C ILE A 168 -4.79 2.13 -42.74
N SER A 169 -3.80 1.48 -43.32
CA SER A 169 -3.52 1.49 -44.75
C SER A 169 -4.68 0.86 -45.52
N GLY A 170 -5.28 1.59 -46.46
CA GLY A 170 -6.33 1.01 -47.32
C GLY A 170 -5.81 0.00 -48.36
N VAL A 171 -4.51 0.00 -48.63
CA VAL A 171 -3.86 -0.92 -49.60
C VAL A 171 -3.37 -2.19 -48.92
N GLU A 172 -2.72 -2.06 -47.76
CA GLU A 172 -2.09 -3.18 -47.07
C GLU A 172 -2.95 -3.71 -45.90
N GLY A 173 -3.96 -2.96 -45.45
CA GLY A 173 -4.78 -3.32 -44.29
C GLY A 173 -4.07 -3.21 -42.93
N GLU A 174 -2.83 -2.71 -42.90
CA GLU A 174 -1.99 -2.63 -41.71
C GLU A 174 -1.93 -1.22 -41.09
N SER A 175 -1.62 -1.16 -39.79
CA SER A 175 -1.45 0.10 -39.07
C SER A 175 -0.19 0.84 -39.55
N LYS A 176 -0.34 2.01 -40.17
CA LYS A 176 0.80 2.85 -40.55
C LYS A 176 1.22 3.77 -39.40
N PRO A 177 2.51 3.77 -39.02
CA PRO A 177 3.00 4.67 -37.99
C PRO A 177 2.96 6.13 -38.45
N LEU A 178 2.71 7.04 -37.52
CA LEU A 178 2.88 8.46 -37.71
C LEU A 178 4.37 8.73 -37.89
N ARG A 179 4.78 9.21 -39.06
CA ARG A 179 6.18 9.48 -39.45
C ARG A 179 6.87 10.61 -38.65
N ARG A 180 6.38 10.95 -37.46
CA ARG A 180 6.95 11.95 -36.55
C ARG A 180 7.01 11.36 -35.15
N GLN A 181 8.03 10.55 -34.90
CA GLN A 181 8.62 10.44 -33.57
C GLN A 181 9.93 11.22 -33.68
N HIS A 182 9.90 12.49 -33.31
CA HIS A 182 11.07 13.34 -33.05
C HIS A 182 11.14 13.57 -31.55
#